data_AF-A0A357YSF3-F1
#
_entry.id   AF-A0A357YSF3-F1
#
_cell.length_a   1.000
_cell.length_b   1.000
_cell.length_c   1.000
_cell.angle_alpha   90.00
_cell.angle_beta   90.00
_cell.angle_gamma   90.00
#
_symmetry.space_group_name_H-M   'P 1'
#
loop_
_entity.id
_entity.type
_entity.pdbx_description
1 polymer ?
#
loop_
_entity_poly.entity_id
_entity_poly.type
_entity_poly.pdbx_seq_one_letter_code
_entity_poly.pdbx_strand_id
1 'polypeptide(L)' 'MKVAEKSSINDKRRFYSIARGSAMERAAIIDVCQVLKIDDIQSFKQGKSLLIRIVSMLTKLCQRR' A
#
# COMPACT_ATOMS: atom_id res chain seq x y z
N MET A 1 -10.80 -19.78 -17.05
CA MET A 1 -10.07 -19.44 -15.82
C MET A 1 -11.07 -19.18 -14.70
N LYS A 2 -11.24 -20.11 -13.77
CA LYS A 2 -12.08 -19.94 -12.57
C LYS A 2 -11.14 -19.53 -11.44
N VAL A 3 -11.13 -18.26 -11.05
CA VAL A 3 -10.44 -17.85 -9.83
C VAL A 3 -11.34 -18.31 -8.68
N ALA A 4 -10.91 -19.36 -7.98
CA ALA A 4 -11.65 -19.92 -6.87
C ALA A 4 -11.67 -18.93 -5.70
N GLU A 5 -12.79 -18.24 -5.53
CA GLU A 5 -13.19 -17.58 -4.29
C GLU A 5 -13.35 -18.64 -3.19
N LYS A 6 -12.26 -19.03 -2.53
CA LYS A 6 -12.30 -19.66 -1.21
C LYS A 6 -11.70 -18.68 -0.22
N SER A 7 -12.57 -17.89 0.38
CA SER A 7 -12.22 -16.84 1.34
C SER A 7 -11.90 -17.45 2.71
N SER A 8 -10.74 -18.11 2.84
CA SER A 8 -10.21 -18.40 4.17
C SER A 8 -9.63 -17.11 4.77
N ILE A 9 -9.72 -16.94 6.09
CA ILE A 9 -9.11 -15.82 6.82
C ILE A 9 -7.62 -15.70 6.47
N ASN A 10 -6.96 -16.83 6.22
CA ASN A 10 -5.55 -16.89 5.83
C ASN A 10 -5.29 -16.27 4.44
N ASP A 11 -6.22 -16.43 3.50
CA ASP A 11 -6.12 -15.83 2.17
C ASP A 11 -6.28 -14.30 2.25
N LYS A 12 -7.21 -13.81 3.08
CA LYS A 12 -7.40 -12.35 3.31
C LYS A 12 -6.12 -11.69 3.81
N ARG A 13 -5.43 -12.30 4.78
CA ARG A 13 -4.14 -11.79 5.28
C ARG A 13 -3.08 -11.74 4.20
N ARG A 14 -2.99 -12.78 3.36
CA ARG A 14 -2.05 -12.80 2.24
C ARG A 14 -2.32 -11.67 1.26
N PHE A 15 -3.59 -11.43 0.90
CA PHE A 15 -3.97 -10.32 0.03
C PHE A 15 -3.62 -8.96 0.64
N TYR A 16 -3.90 -8.75 1.92
CA TYR A 16 -3.53 -7.50 2.60
C TYR A 16 -2.01 -7.30 2.66
N SER A 17 -1.24 -8.37 2.85
CA SER A 17 0.23 -8.30 2.85
C SER A 17 0.78 -7.91 1.48
N ILE A 18 0.24 -8.48 0.40
CA ILE A 18 0.58 -8.11 -0.98
C ILE A 18 0.25 -6.64 -1.24
N ALA A 19 -0.98 -6.21 -0.91
CA ALA A 19 -1.39 -4.82 -1.08
C ALA A 19 -0.51 -3.85 -0.28
N ARG A 20 -0.06 -4.25 0.92
CA ARG A 20 0.85 -3.46 1.75
C ARG A 20 2.21 -3.30 1.07
N GLY A 21 2.74 -4.38 0.49
CA GLY A 21 3.96 -4.36 -0.31
C GLY A 21 3.85 -3.37 -1.47
N SER A 22 2.80 -3.47 -2.28
CA SER A 22 2.57 -2.56 -3.41
C SER A 22 2.39 -1.09 -3.00
N ALA A 23 1.80 -0.82 -1.83
CA ALA A 23 1.68 0.53 -1.30
C ALA A 23 3.05 1.08 -0.84
N MET A 24 3.91 0.24 -0.25
CA MET A 24 5.28 0.63 0.13
C MET A 24 6.15 0.92 -1.09
N GLU A 25 6.07 0.09 -2.12
CA GLU A 25 6.77 0.31 -3.40
C GLU A 25 6.35 1.65 -4.03
N ARG A 26 5.05 1.97 -4.03
CA ARG A 26 4.56 3.27 -4.48
C ARG A 26 5.08 4.43 -3.64
N ALA A 27 5.19 4.26 -2.32
CA ALA A 27 5.73 5.30 -1.45
C ALA A 27 7.21 5.58 -1.76
N ALA A 28 7.98 4.54 -2.10
CA ALA A 28 9.36 4.68 -2.53
C ALA A 28 9.48 5.38 -3.90
N ILE A 29 8.60 5.05 -4.86
CA ILE A 29 8.57 5.76 -6.16
C ILE A 29 8.30 7.26 -5.95
N ILE A 30 7.34 7.61 -5.11
CA ILE A 30 7.03 9.02 -4.79
C ILE A 30 8.23 9.71 -4.12
N ASP A 31 8.96 9.03 -3.24
CA ASP A 31 10.19 9.57 -2.65
C ASP A 31 11.25 9.86 -3.71
N VAL A 32 11.45 8.94 -4.66
CA VAL A 32 12.36 9.13 -5.79
C VAL A 32 11.93 10.32 -6.65
N CYS A 33 10.64 10.43 -7.00
CA CYS A 33 10.12 11.57 -7.74
C CYS A 33 10.37 12.90 -7.03
N GLN A 34 10.27 12.93 -5.70
CA GLN A 34 10.55 14.13 -4.90
C GLN A 34 12.04 14.48 -4.89
N VAL A 35 12.94 13.49 -4.82
CA VAL A 35 14.40 13.70 -4.93
C VAL A 35 14.76 14.25 -6.31
N LEU A 36 14.12 13.73 -7.36
CA LEU A 36 14.29 14.19 -8.74
C LEU A 36 13.55 15.49 -9.06
N LYS A 37 12.77 16.04 -8.12
CA LYS A 37 11.96 17.26 -8.28
C LYS A 37 11.00 17.20 -9.49
N ILE A 38 10.44 16.02 -9.76
CA ILE A 38 9.50 15.78 -10.87
C ILE A 38 8.10 16.32 -10.54
N ASP A 39 7.75 16.34 -9.25
CA ASP A 39 6.43 16.68 -8.75
C ASP A 39 6.49 17.88 -7.79
N ASP A 40 5.36 18.53 -7.57
CA ASP A 40 5.26 19.65 -6.64
C ASP A 40 5.19 19.15 -5.18
N ILE A 41 5.69 19.97 -4.24
CA ILE A 41 5.80 19.56 -2.83
C ILE A 41 4.44 19.30 -2.17
N GLN A 42 3.36 19.92 -2.63
CA GLN A 42 2.02 19.70 -2.11
C GLN A 42 1.47 18.36 -2.58
N SER A 43 1.59 18.04 -3.87
CA SER A 43 1.22 16.74 -4.41
C SER A 43 2.02 15.59 -3.77
N PHE A 44 3.33 15.79 -3.55
CA PHE A 44 4.15 14.84 -2.78
C PHE A 44 3.60 14.62 -1.38
N LYS A 45 3.35 15.69 -0.62
CA LYS A 45 2.83 15.60 0.76
C LYS A 45 1.46 14.92 0.82
N GLN A 46 0.57 15.26 -0.11
CA GLN A 46 -0.75 14.67 -0.20
C GLN A 46 -0.67 13.16 -0.52
N GLY A 47 0.11 12.79 -1.53
CA GLY A 47 0.34 11.40 -1.93
C GLY A 47 0.97 10.58 -0.81
N LYS A 48 2.02 11.12 -0.17
CA LYS A 48 2.71 10.48 0.95
C LYS A 48 1.77 10.27 2.14
N SER A 49 0.97 11.27 2.49
CA SER A 49 -0.02 11.18 3.58
C SER A 49 -1.05 10.08 3.32
N LEU A 50 -1.56 9.97 2.09
CA LEU A 50 -2.50 8.92 1.71
C LEU A 50 -1.87 7.53 1.82
N LEU A 51 -0.64 7.35 1.31
CA LEU A 51 0.07 6.07 1.38
C LEU A 51 0.37 5.65 2.82
N ILE A 52 0.76 6.58 3.70
CA ILE A 52 0.95 6.30 5.13
C ILE A 52 -0.34 5.74 5.75
N ARG A 53 -1.49 6.35 5.45
CA ARG A 53 -2.80 5.88 5.95
C ARG A 53 -3.16 4.50 5.42
N ILE A 54 -2.93 4.25 4.12
CA ILE A 54 -3.17 2.94 3.49
C ILE A 54 -2.29 1.86 4.13
N VAL A 55 -0.98 2.10 4.23
CA VAL A 55 -0.03 1.14 4.84
C VAL A 55 -0.39 0.88 6.29
N SER A 56 -0.76 1.91 7.05
CA SER A 56 -1.19 1.77 8.45
C SER A 56 -2.44 0.90 8.57
N MET A 57 -3.43 1.09 7.70
CA MET A 57 -4.65 0.28 7.66
C MET A 57 -4.34 -1.17 7.30
N LEU A 58 -3.58 -1.41 6.24
CA LEU A 58 -3.22 -2.75 5.77
C LEU A 58 -2.38 -3.50 6.80
N THR A 59 -1.50 -2.81 7.53
CA THR A 59 -0.72 -3.39 8.63
C THR A 59 -1.64 -3.90 9.73
N LYS A 60 -2.65 -3.12 10.15
CA LYS A 60 -3.65 -3.56 11.12
C LYS A 60 -4.47 -4.74 10.61
N LEU A 61 -4.87 -4.74 9.34
CA LEU A 61 -5.65 -5.82 8.73
C LEU A 61 -4.85 -7.12 8.59
N CYS A 62 -3.54 -7.05 8.34
CA CYS A 62 -2.65 -8.22 8.35
C CYS A 62 -2.55 -8.87 9.74
N GLN A 63 -2.67 -8.07 10.81
CA GLN A 63 -2.52 -8.52 12.20
C GLN A 63 -3.82 -9.01 12.84
N ARG A 64 -5.00 -8.69 12.27
CA ARG A 64 -6.30 -9.13 12.81
C ARG A 64 -6.42 -10.67 12.72
N ARG A 65 -6.79 -11.29 13.85
CA ARG A 65 -7.10 -12.72 14.01
C ARG A 65 -8.53 -13.01 13.61
#